data_AF-A0A927SUY4-F1
#
_entry.id   AF-A0A927SUY4-F1
#
_cell.length_a   1.000
_cell.length_b   1.000
_cell.length_c   1.000
_cell.angle_alpha   90.00
_cell.angle_beta   90.00
_cell.angle_gamma   90.00
#
_symmetry.space_group_name_H-M   'P 1'
#
loop_
_entity.id
_entity.type
_entity.pdbx_description
1 polymer ?
#
loop_
_entity_poly.entity_id
_entity_poly.type
_entity_poly.pdbx_seq_one_letter_code
_entity_poly.pdbx_strand_id
1 'polypeptide(L)'
;MTLDAAKALLKENHISFSELHFDSVAEFRMHLSPFAYTENAGECPVKALVVASNNNHKNIELQFVDENNCGNYSFVDLYFGEYFFELFDCPEECLQQSIVDEIKRIISNEVIVIVANDLKKGKWVGDQIFAKNEKDGLGLPGFERTMQRLNKKKGFVAKIIGTKTQYEIYDWNSYQCMIM
;
A
#
# COMPACT_ATOMS: atom_id res chain seq x y z
N MET A 1 17.09 8.05 5.18
CA MET A 1 16.34 9.06 5.98
C MET A 1 15.96 8.50 7.35
N THR A 2 16.10 9.26 8.44
CA THR A 2 15.73 8.84 9.81
C THR A 2 14.24 9.11 10.14
N LEU A 3 13.72 8.45 11.17
CA LEU A 3 12.34 8.68 11.66
C LEU A 3 12.08 10.15 12.03
N ASP A 4 13.00 10.80 12.75
CA ASP A 4 12.82 12.20 13.17
C ASP A 4 12.86 13.16 11.98
N ALA A 5 13.71 12.90 10.99
CA ALA A 5 13.74 13.67 9.75
C ALA A 5 12.40 13.55 9.00
N ALA A 6 11.82 12.35 8.93
CA ALA A 6 10.51 12.15 8.31
C ALA A 6 9.38 12.85 9.06
N LYS A 7 9.40 12.81 10.41
CA LYS A 7 8.43 13.56 11.23
C LYS A 7 8.50 15.07 10.99
N ALA A 8 9.71 15.62 10.86
CA ALA A 8 9.92 17.02 10.52
C ALA A 8 9.38 17.33 9.12
N LEU A 9 9.75 16.52 8.12
CA LEU A 9 9.29 16.63 6.73
C LEU A 9 7.76 16.66 6.61
N LEU A 10 7.06 15.74 7.30
CA LEU A 10 5.60 15.69 7.28
C LEU A 10 4.98 16.92 7.95
N LYS A 11 5.53 17.39 9.08
CA LYS A 11 5.07 18.60 9.77
C LYS A 11 5.25 19.86 8.92
N GLU A 12 6.41 20.01 8.29
CA GLU A 12 6.73 21.13 7.39
C GLU A 12 5.77 21.19 6.19
N ASN A 13 5.29 20.04 5.73
CA ASN A 13 4.32 19.92 4.65
C ASN A 13 2.85 19.88 5.13
N HIS A 14 2.60 20.16 6.41
CA HIS A 14 1.26 20.13 7.02
C HIS A 14 0.51 18.79 6.86
N ILE A 15 1.24 17.69 6.80
CA ILE A 15 0.68 16.33 6.72
C ILE A 15 0.52 15.83 8.16
N SER A 16 -0.73 15.57 8.56
CA SER A 16 -1.04 15.00 9.88
C SER A 16 -0.73 13.51 9.89
N PHE A 17 -0.11 13.03 10.97
CA PHE A 17 0.22 11.62 11.13
C PHE A 17 0.12 11.16 12.59
N SER A 18 -0.06 9.85 12.78
CA SER A 18 0.19 9.15 14.05
C SER A 18 1.40 8.23 13.92
N GLU A 19 1.91 7.75 15.05
CA GLU A 19 2.98 6.75 15.08
C GLU A 19 2.40 5.42 15.60
N LEU A 20 2.69 4.34 14.89
CA LEU A 20 2.48 2.97 15.36
C LEU A 20 3.82 2.28 15.59
N HIS A 21 3.81 1.30 16.48
CA HIS A 21 4.97 0.48 16.81
C HIS A 21 4.60 -0.99 16.66
N PHE A 22 5.54 -1.76 16.12
CA PHE A 22 5.44 -3.20 15.95
C PHE A 22 6.76 -3.84 16.38
N ASP A 23 6.68 -5.03 16.95
CA ASP A 23 7.84 -5.73 17.49
C ASP A 23 8.68 -6.39 16.38
N SER A 24 8.10 -6.57 15.18
CA SER A 24 8.78 -7.19 14.03
C SER A 24 8.27 -6.69 12.67
N VAL A 25 9.06 -6.94 11.63
CA VAL A 25 8.63 -6.72 10.24
C VAL A 25 7.45 -7.62 9.88
N ALA A 26 7.39 -8.83 10.44
CA ALA A 26 6.28 -9.76 10.20
C ALA A 26 4.95 -9.19 10.71
N GLU A 27 4.96 -8.64 11.93
CA GLU A 27 3.79 -8.02 12.53
C GLU A 27 3.32 -6.80 11.73
N PHE A 28 4.24 -5.90 11.35
CA PHE A 28 3.92 -4.77 10.49
C PHE A 28 3.29 -5.21 9.17
N ARG A 29 3.85 -6.21 8.49
CA ARG A 29 3.30 -6.72 7.23
C ARG A 29 1.92 -7.35 7.40
N MET A 30 1.69 -8.07 8.49
CA MET A 30 0.37 -8.65 8.81
C MET A 30 -0.67 -7.57 9.17
N HIS A 31 -0.24 -6.43 9.72
CA HIS A 31 -1.09 -5.26 9.92
C HIS A 31 -1.55 -4.66 8.58
N LEU A 32 -0.68 -4.61 7.58
CA LEU A 32 -1.06 -4.12 6.24
C LEU A 32 -1.98 -5.11 5.49
N SER A 33 -1.64 -6.39 5.50
CA SER A 33 -2.41 -7.45 4.82
C SER A 33 -2.45 -8.75 5.63
N PRO A 34 -3.64 -9.36 5.81
CA PRO A 34 -3.73 -10.70 6.41
C PRO A 34 -3.13 -11.79 5.50
N PHE A 35 -2.76 -11.46 4.26
CA PHE A 35 -2.17 -12.37 3.27
C PHE A 35 -0.70 -12.05 2.97
N ALA A 36 -0.06 -11.24 3.82
CA ALA A 36 1.33 -10.85 3.63
C ALA A 36 2.28 -12.05 3.67
N TYR A 37 3.32 -11.99 2.82
CA TYR A 37 4.41 -12.96 2.87
C TYR A 37 5.42 -12.56 3.96
N THR A 38 5.56 -13.41 4.98
CA THR A 38 6.36 -13.12 6.19
C THR A 38 7.51 -14.10 6.43
N GLU A 39 7.71 -15.11 5.58
CA GLU A 39 8.70 -16.17 5.78
C GLU A 39 10.14 -15.63 5.93
N ASN A 40 10.45 -14.49 5.30
CA ASN A 40 11.76 -13.82 5.37
C ASN A 40 11.70 -12.46 6.08
N ALA A 41 10.66 -12.21 6.89
CA ALA A 41 10.57 -10.97 7.64
C ALA A 41 11.58 -10.97 8.80
N GLY A 42 12.35 -9.90 8.96
CA GLY A 42 13.28 -9.75 10.07
C GLY A 42 12.58 -9.58 11.42
N GLU A 43 13.28 -9.95 12.50
CA GLU A 43 12.84 -9.77 13.89
C GLU A 43 13.10 -8.35 14.43
N CYS A 44 13.47 -7.41 13.57
CA CYS A 44 13.76 -6.04 13.97
C CYS A 44 12.45 -5.23 14.21
N PRO A 45 12.42 -4.37 15.24
CA PRO A 45 11.29 -3.50 15.52
C PRO A 45 11.00 -2.54 14.37
N VAL A 46 9.71 -2.27 14.19
CA VAL A 46 9.21 -1.33 13.18
C VAL A 46 8.48 -0.18 13.86
N LYS A 47 8.67 1.02 13.31
CA LYS A 47 7.80 2.16 13.54
C LYS A 47 7.17 2.59 12.23
N ALA A 48 5.88 2.84 12.24
CA ALA A 48 5.17 3.35 11.08
C ALA A 48 4.65 4.76 11.37
N LEU A 49 4.88 5.70 10.46
CA LEU A 49 4.16 6.98 10.45
C LEU A 49 2.93 6.82 9.58
N VAL A 50 1.74 6.97 10.18
CA VAL A 50 0.45 6.67 9.56
C VAL A 50 -0.29 7.96 9.23
N VAL A 51 -0.58 8.16 7.95
CA VAL A 51 -1.45 9.24 7.46
C VAL A 51 -2.82 8.64 7.16
N ALA A 52 -3.79 8.94 8.00
CA ALA A 52 -5.15 8.38 7.92
C ALA A 52 -5.87 8.84 6.65
N SER A 53 -6.44 7.89 5.89
CA SER A 53 -7.20 8.19 4.69
C SER A 53 -8.67 8.51 4.98
N ASN A 54 -9.32 9.15 4.00
CA ASN A 54 -10.76 9.44 4.08
C ASN A 54 -11.62 8.18 3.88
N ASN A 55 -11.05 7.10 3.33
CA ASN A 55 -11.75 5.84 3.15
C ASN A 55 -11.87 5.03 4.45
N ASN A 56 -11.13 5.38 5.52
CA ASN A 56 -11.11 4.70 6.84
C ASN A 56 -10.69 3.21 6.82
N HIS A 57 -10.17 2.70 5.71
CA HIS A 57 -9.81 1.31 5.51
C HIS A 57 -8.33 1.12 5.19
N LYS A 58 -7.76 1.98 4.34
CA LYS A 58 -6.39 1.86 3.82
C LYS A 58 -5.69 3.20 3.98
N ASN A 59 -4.66 3.24 4.83
CA ASN A 59 -3.89 4.44 5.15
C ASN A 59 -2.62 4.52 4.31
N ILE A 60 -1.96 5.68 4.32
CA ILE A 60 -0.57 5.77 3.90
C ILE A 60 0.31 5.47 5.11
N GLU A 61 1.29 4.58 4.98
CA GLU A 61 2.18 4.20 6.08
C GLU A 61 3.63 4.23 5.62
N LEU A 62 4.46 5.04 6.28
CA LEU A 62 5.90 5.08 6.06
C LEU A 62 6.56 4.13 7.06
N GLN A 63 7.23 3.10 6.55
CA GLN A 63 7.89 2.08 7.36
C GLN A 63 9.31 2.54 7.75
N PHE A 64 9.63 2.41 9.03
CA PHE A 64 10.99 2.59 9.55
C PHE A 64 11.41 1.37 10.37
N VAL A 65 12.64 0.90 10.17
CA VAL A 65 13.18 -0.30 10.81
C VAL A 65 14.40 0.06 11.66
N ASP A 66 14.50 -0.55 12.84
CA ASP A 66 15.70 -0.51 13.69
C ASP A 66 16.50 -1.81 13.54
N GLU A 67 17.29 -1.92 12.46
CA GLU A 67 17.98 -3.16 12.08
C GLU A 67 18.97 -3.67 13.14
N ASN A 68 19.53 -2.76 13.94
CA ASN A 68 20.56 -3.08 14.93
C ASN A 68 20.05 -3.03 16.38
N ASN A 69 18.74 -2.87 16.59
CA ASN A 69 18.12 -2.73 17.91
C ASN A 69 18.81 -1.65 18.78
N CYS A 70 19.20 -0.54 18.16
CA CYS A 70 19.93 0.54 18.82
C CYS A 70 19.13 1.85 18.90
N GLY A 71 17.84 1.80 18.58
CA GLY A 71 16.93 2.95 18.55
C GLY A 71 17.03 3.80 17.28
N ASN A 72 17.82 3.37 16.29
CA ASN A 72 18.08 4.13 15.07
C ASN A 72 17.18 3.64 13.93
N TYR A 73 16.00 4.24 13.85
CA TYR A 73 15.00 3.91 12.84
C TYR A 73 15.30 4.55 11.48
N SER A 74 15.51 3.71 10.47
CA SER A 74 15.76 4.10 9.08
C SER A 74 14.55 3.81 8.20
N PHE A 75 14.21 4.76 7.32
CA PHE A 75 13.14 4.60 6.33
C PHE A 75 13.42 3.41 5.41
N VAL A 76 12.39 2.62 5.12
CA VAL A 76 12.45 1.47 4.21
C VAL A 76 11.53 1.68 3.02
N ASP A 77 10.22 1.77 3.25
CA ASP A 77 9.21 1.80 2.20
C ASP A 77 8.03 2.72 2.57
N LEU A 78 7.28 3.13 1.56
CA LEU A 78 6.00 3.81 1.68
C LEU A 78 4.89 2.90 1.18
N TYR A 79 3.85 2.71 1.98
CA TYR A 79 2.68 1.91 1.64
C TYR A 79 1.44 2.77 1.49
N PHE A 80 0.54 2.41 0.57
CA PHE A 80 -0.86 2.82 0.58
C PHE A 80 -1.74 1.58 0.65
N GLY A 81 -2.26 1.29 1.84
CA GLY A 81 -2.85 -0.01 2.12
C GLY A 81 -1.81 -1.12 1.95
N GLU A 82 -2.07 -2.07 1.07
CA GLU A 82 -1.18 -3.22 0.82
C GLU A 82 -0.18 -2.94 -0.32
N TYR A 83 -0.38 -1.87 -1.09
CA TYR A 83 0.50 -1.51 -2.19
C TYR A 83 1.70 -0.73 -1.67
N PHE A 84 2.91 -1.14 -2.04
CA PHE A 84 4.15 -0.45 -1.69
C PHE A 84 4.67 0.34 -2.89
N PHE A 85 5.23 1.51 -2.62
CA PHE A 85 5.86 2.36 -3.61
C PHE A 85 7.36 2.10 -3.56
N GLU A 86 7.92 1.70 -4.70
CA GLU A 86 9.35 1.41 -4.88
C GLU A 86 10.17 2.70 -4.84
N LEU A 87 10.40 3.23 -3.65
CA LEU A 87 11.22 4.44 -3.43
C LEU A 87 12.71 4.11 -3.21
N PHE A 88 13.08 2.82 -3.18
CA PHE A 88 14.46 2.38 -2.97
C PHE A 88 15.41 2.73 -4.11
N ASP A 89 14.90 2.92 -5.34
CA ASP A 89 15.69 3.36 -6.50
C ASP A 89 15.84 4.88 -6.58
N CYS A 90 15.20 5.63 -5.67
CA CYS A 90 15.31 7.08 -5.62
C CYS A 90 16.67 7.49 -5.02
N PRO A 91 17.45 8.36 -5.69
CA PRO A 91 18.65 8.95 -5.08
C PRO A 91 18.33 9.58 -3.72
N GLU A 92 19.22 9.45 -2.75
CA GLU A 92 18.97 9.90 -1.37
C GLU A 92 18.61 11.38 -1.30
N GLU A 93 19.20 12.21 -2.16
CA GLU A 93 18.91 13.64 -2.29
C GLU A 93 17.48 13.96 -2.76
N CYS A 94 16.82 13.02 -3.44
CA CYS A 94 15.46 13.18 -3.96
C CYS A 94 14.41 12.50 -3.07
N LEU A 95 14.83 11.60 -2.18
CA LEU A 95 13.92 10.75 -1.39
C LEU A 95 12.86 11.55 -0.62
N GLN A 96 13.25 12.64 0.04
CA GLN A 96 12.30 13.47 0.81
C GLN A 96 11.21 14.07 -0.08
N GLN A 97 11.60 14.59 -1.25
CA GLN A 97 10.67 15.17 -2.20
C GLN A 97 9.75 14.09 -2.79
N SER A 98 10.29 12.93 -3.16
CA SER A 98 9.51 11.80 -3.67
C SER A 98 8.47 11.31 -2.67
N ILE A 99 8.81 11.21 -1.38
CA ILE A 99 7.85 10.85 -0.33
C ILE A 99 6.70 11.85 -0.27
N VAL A 100 7.02 13.15 -0.25
CA VAL A 100 6.00 14.20 -0.18
C VAL A 100 5.12 14.21 -1.43
N ASP A 101 5.71 14.03 -2.61
CA ASP A 101 4.97 14.01 -3.88
C ASP A 101 4.04 12.82 -3.98
N GLU A 102 4.49 11.61 -3.60
CA GLU A 102 3.61 10.44 -3.59
C GLU A 102 2.48 10.58 -2.57
N ILE A 103 2.75 11.08 -1.36
CA ILE A 103 1.69 11.37 -0.38
C ILE A 103 0.68 12.35 -0.95
N LYS A 104 1.13 13.46 -1.55
CA LYS A 104 0.24 14.48 -2.13
C LYS A 104 -0.56 13.93 -3.31
N ARG A 105 0.05 13.10 -4.15
CA ARG A 105 -0.61 12.42 -5.26
C ARG A 105 -1.71 11.48 -4.78
N ILE A 106 -1.46 10.72 -3.73
CA ILE A 106 -2.47 9.86 -3.10
C ILE A 106 -3.59 10.70 -2.50
N ILE A 107 -3.29 11.68 -1.64
CA ILE A 107 -4.28 12.54 -0.97
C ILE A 107 -5.14 13.32 -1.97
N SER A 108 -4.55 13.77 -3.09
CA SER A 108 -5.25 14.46 -4.19
C SER A 108 -6.10 13.51 -5.04
N ASN A 109 -6.22 12.26 -4.62
CA ASN A 109 -7.04 11.23 -5.24
C ASN A 109 -6.63 10.90 -6.67
N GLU A 110 -5.35 11.04 -7.01
CA GLU A 110 -4.84 10.82 -8.37
C GLU A 110 -4.53 9.36 -8.69
N VAL A 111 -4.59 8.48 -7.69
CA VAL A 111 -4.32 7.05 -7.86
C VAL A 111 -5.50 6.20 -7.42
N ILE A 112 -5.66 5.03 -8.05
CA ILE A 112 -6.53 3.95 -7.59
C ILE A 112 -5.68 2.70 -7.51
N VAL A 113 -5.81 1.94 -6.43
CA VAL A 113 -5.14 0.67 -6.24
C VAL A 113 -6.16 -0.46 -6.31
N ILE A 114 -5.77 -1.57 -6.94
CA ILE A 114 -6.47 -2.85 -6.87
C ILE A 114 -5.50 -3.88 -6.31
N VAL A 115 -5.90 -4.60 -5.26
CA VAL A 115 -5.16 -5.73 -4.69
C VAL A 115 -6.01 -6.98 -4.80
N ALA A 116 -5.40 -8.11 -5.17
CA ALA A 116 -6.05 -9.39 -5.35
C ALA A 116 -5.46 -10.47 -4.43
N ASN A 117 -6.34 -11.15 -3.70
CA ASN A 117 -6.00 -12.18 -2.73
C ASN A 117 -6.74 -13.50 -3.03
N ASP A 118 -6.04 -14.63 -2.98
CA ASP A 118 -6.62 -15.98 -3.10
C ASP A 118 -7.05 -16.44 -1.71
N LEU A 119 -8.35 -16.38 -1.43
CA LEU A 119 -8.91 -16.73 -0.13
C LEU A 119 -8.78 -18.22 0.19
N LYS A 120 -8.68 -19.09 -0.83
CA LYS A 120 -8.56 -20.54 -0.61
C LYS A 120 -7.14 -20.90 -0.20
N LYS A 121 -6.16 -20.23 -0.78
CA LYS A 121 -4.73 -20.45 -0.47
C LYS A 121 -4.20 -19.54 0.63
N GLY A 122 -4.97 -18.52 1.01
CA GLY A 122 -4.57 -17.54 2.02
C GLY A 122 -3.34 -16.76 1.58
N LYS A 123 -3.29 -16.29 0.34
CA LYS A 123 -2.11 -15.57 -0.18
C LYS A 123 -2.47 -14.43 -1.12
N TRP A 124 -1.59 -13.44 -1.16
CA TRP A 124 -1.59 -12.40 -2.18
C TRP A 124 -1.31 -12.97 -3.58
N VAL A 125 -1.99 -12.41 -4.59
CA VAL A 125 -1.97 -12.89 -5.99
C VAL A 125 -1.46 -11.82 -6.94
N GLY A 126 -1.65 -10.55 -6.60
CA GLY A 126 -1.19 -9.43 -7.42
C GLY A 126 -1.81 -8.12 -6.95
N ASP A 127 -1.21 -7.02 -7.37
CA ASP A 127 -1.73 -5.68 -7.20
C ASP A 127 -1.50 -4.88 -8.48
N GLN A 128 -2.18 -3.73 -8.57
CA GLN A 128 -2.01 -2.77 -9.64
C GLN A 128 -2.40 -1.39 -9.14
N ILE A 129 -1.54 -0.41 -9.40
CA ILE A 129 -1.87 1.01 -9.26
C ILE A 129 -2.26 1.58 -10.62
N PHE A 130 -3.22 2.51 -10.60
CA PHE A 130 -3.66 3.28 -11.76
C PHE A 130 -3.55 4.77 -11.49
N ALA A 131 -2.76 5.50 -12.28
CA ALA A 131 -2.65 6.94 -12.21
C ALA A 131 -3.78 7.58 -13.03
N LYS A 132 -4.81 8.13 -12.39
CA LYS A 132 -6.04 8.61 -13.06
C LYS A 132 -5.78 9.60 -14.19
N ASN A 133 -4.72 10.38 -14.10
CA ASN A 133 -4.33 11.40 -15.07
C ASN A 133 -3.61 10.83 -16.32
N GLU A 134 -3.19 9.57 -16.29
CA GLU A 134 -2.57 8.90 -17.43
C GLU A 134 -3.63 8.47 -18.46
N LYS A 135 -3.26 8.58 -19.74
CA LYS A 135 -4.18 8.34 -20.87
C LYS A 135 -4.08 6.92 -21.44
N ASP A 136 -3.22 6.08 -20.88
CA ASP A 136 -2.87 4.78 -21.42
C ASP A 136 -3.47 3.62 -20.61
N GLY A 137 -2.81 2.45 -20.61
CA GLY A 137 -3.22 1.27 -19.87
C GLY A 137 -3.00 1.32 -18.36
N LEU A 138 -2.28 2.33 -17.88
CA LEU A 138 -1.95 2.52 -16.48
C LEU A 138 -2.75 3.68 -15.85
N GLY A 139 -3.60 4.36 -16.63
CA GLY A 139 -4.55 5.34 -16.10
C GLY A 139 -6.01 4.88 -16.03
N LEU A 140 -6.93 5.86 -15.99
CA LEU A 140 -8.37 5.59 -15.85
C LEU A 140 -8.93 4.61 -16.91
N PRO A 141 -8.54 4.67 -18.20
CA PRO A 141 -8.97 3.68 -19.19
C PRO A 141 -8.50 2.25 -18.86
N GLY A 142 -7.32 2.11 -18.27
CA GLY A 142 -6.80 0.84 -17.77
C GLY A 142 -7.64 0.29 -16.60
N PHE A 143 -7.95 1.16 -15.64
CA PHE A 143 -8.79 0.84 -14.51
C PHE A 143 -10.19 0.39 -14.97
N GLU A 144 -10.84 1.13 -15.86
CA GLU A 144 -12.17 0.79 -16.38
C GLU A 144 -12.20 -0.57 -17.09
N ARG A 145 -11.18 -0.85 -17.94
CA ARG A 145 -11.05 -2.17 -18.59
C ARG A 145 -10.87 -3.29 -17.56
N THR A 146 -10.12 -3.03 -16.49
CA THR A 146 -9.94 -3.98 -15.40
C THR A 146 -11.27 -4.22 -14.68
N MET A 147 -11.99 -3.17 -14.32
CA MET A 147 -13.31 -3.25 -13.70
C MET A 147 -14.36 -3.95 -14.57
N GLN A 148 -14.34 -3.74 -15.89
CA GLN A 148 -15.22 -4.46 -16.82
C GLN A 148 -14.92 -5.97 -16.83
N ARG A 149 -13.64 -6.36 -16.77
CA ARG A 149 -13.24 -7.77 -16.70
C ARG A 149 -13.66 -8.40 -15.38
N LEU A 150 -13.46 -7.70 -14.27
CA LEU A 150 -13.85 -8.14 -12.93
C LEU A 150 -15.38 -8.31 -12.83
N ASN A 151 -16.16 -7.36 -13.34
CA ASN A 151 -17.62 -7.44 -13.29
C ASN A 151 -18.24 -8.43 -14.29
N LYS A 152 -17.46 -9.01 -15.21
CA LYS A 152 -17.98 -9.97 -16.18
C LYS A 152 -18.43 -11.25 -15.47
N LYS A 153 -19.69 -11.63 -15.67
CA LYS A 153 -20.25 -12.88 -15.11
C LYS A 153 -19.40 -14.07 -15.51
N LYS A 154 -18.78 -14.74 -14.52
CA LYS A 154 -18.07 -16.00 -14.72
C LYS A 154 -19.03 -17.06 -15.28
N GLY A 155 -18.60 -17.78 -16.31
CA GLY A 155 -19.34 -18.90 -16.88
C GLY A 155 -19.54 -20.04 -15.87
N PHE A 156 -20.49 -20.94 -16.15
CA PHE A 156 -20.90 -22.00 -15.22
C PHE A 156 -19.72 -22.89 -14.75
N VAL A 157 -18.82 -23.22 -15.67
CA VAL A 157 -17.60 -23.99 -15.37
C VAL A 157 -16.68 -23.21 -14.43
N ALA A 158 -16.40 -21.93 -14.73
CA ALA A 158 -15.52 -21.08 -13.92
C ALA A 158 -16.04 -20.86 -12.49
N LYS A 159 -17.35 -21.01 -12.22
CA LYS A 159 -17.91 -20.98 -10.87
C LYS A 159 -17.62 -22.24 -10.05
N ILE A 160 -17.47 -23.38 -10.71
CA ILE A 160 -17.28 -24.69 -10.05
C ILE A 160 -15.79 -24.96 -9.80
N ILE A 161 -14.93 -24.59 -10.75
CA ILE A 161 -13.47 -24.82 -10.65
C ILE A 161 -12.67 -23.58 -10.24
N GLY A 162 -13.33 -22.42 -10.09
CA GLY A 162 -12.67 -21.14 -9.85
C GLY A 162 -12.08 -21.02 -8.44
N THR A 163 -10.94 -20.34 -8.34
CA THR A 163 -10.44 -19.80 -7.07
C THR A 163 -11.40 -18.74 -6.56
N LYS A 164 -11.63 -18.74 -5.24
CA LYS A 164 -12.35 -17.67 -4.56
C LYS A 164 -11.37 -16.51 -4.35
N THR A 165 -11.49 -15.48 -5.17
CA THR A 165 -10.57 -14.34 -5.16
C THR A 165 -11.25 -13.13 -4.56
N GLN A 166 -10.60 -12.52 -3.58
CA GLN A 166 -10.97 -11.21 -3.04
C GLN A 166 -10.22 -10.14 -3.82
N TYR A 167 -10.92 -9.07 -4.18
CA TYR A 167 -10.34 -7.86 -4.73
C TYR A 167 -10.65 -6.70 -3.80
N GLU A 168 -9.63 -5.99 -3.38
CA GLU A 168 -9.76 -4.73 -2.65
C GLU A 168 -9.40 -3.61 -3.60
N ILE A 169 -10.33 -2.68 -3.81
CA ILE A 169 -10.19 -1.56 -4.73
C ILE A 169 -10.33 -0.30 -3.90
N TYR A 170 -9.32 0.55 -3.92
CA TYR A 170 -9.32 1.73 -3.08
C TYR A 170 -8.56 2.90 -3.69
N ASP A 171 -9.05 4.09 -3.38
CA ASP A 171 -8.35 5.35 -3.54
C ASP A 171 -8.42 6.13 -2.22
N TRP A 172 -7.95 7.37 -2.18
CA TRP A 172 -7.92 8.13 -0.92
C TRP A 172 -9.29 8.25 -0.24
N ASN A 173 -10.37 8.27 -1.02
CA ASN A 173 -11.72 8.57 -0.53
C ASN A 173 -12.66 7.36 -0.54
N SER A 174 -12.34 6.30 -1.26
CA SER A 174 -13.22 5.15 -1.45
C SER A 174 -12.52 3.82 -1.19
N TYR A 175 -13.28 2.86 -0.71
CA TYR A 175 -12.87 1.48 -0.53
C TYR A 175 -14.01 0.56 -0.96
N GLN A 176 -13.69 -0.47 -1.72
CA GLN A 176 -14.60 -1.51 -2.15
C GLN A 176 -13.93 -2.88 -2.05
N CYS A 177 -14.61 -3.83 -1.42
CA CYS A 177 -14.21 -5.23 -1.40
C CYS A 177 -15.16 -6.06 -2.27
N MET A 178 -14.62 -6.83 -3.20
CA MET A 178 -15.35 -7.76 -4.07
C MET A 178 -14.84 -9.19 -3.85
N ILE A 179 -15.74 -10.17 -3.79
CA ILE A 179 -15.39 -11.59 -3.70
C ILE A 179 -16.01 -12.32 -4.88
N MET A 180 -15.20 -13.04 -5.66
CA MET A 180 -15.60 -13.68 -6.92
C MET A 180 -15.09 -15.10 -7.10
#